data_AF-A0A957XCL4-F1
#
_entry.id   AF-A0A957XCL4-F1
#
_cell.length_a   1.000
_cell.length_b   1.000
_cell.length_c   1.000
_cell.angle_alpha   90.00
_cell.angle_beta   90.00
_cell.angle_gamma   90.00
#
_symmetry.space_group_name_H-M   'P 1'
#
loop_
_entity.id
_entity.type
_entity.pdbx_description
1 polymer ?
#
loop_
_entity_poly.entity_id
_entity_poly.type
_entity_poly.pdbx_seq_one_letter_code
_entity_poly.pdbx_strand_id
1 'polypeptide(L)'
;MFLALAVLLGTLYISTSLLLKIFSVVIRALFDTPIASSANTPIAVKRSLREARHYASLIKKTAQQHPVGPMQDRLTLIVKPVDEWLANLTRLELALKKLYEQRNLNREIRQFRFEIEKLHRQLLNATDEDASSIKALLRSKRKHQQALQELQSFQTQAELRIQKIASDLGATHAEMLLVTARGNFKDNRLQRLDENLQDQVTSLKDMISVMDEMGYGRATS
;
A
#
# COMPACT_ATOMS: atom_id res chain seq x y z
N MET A 1 28.47 26.31 -26.69
CA MET A 1 27.16 26.13 -26.01
C MET A 1 26.67 24.68 -25.92
N PHE A 2 27.38 23.67 -26.46
CA PHE A 2 26.96 22.26 -26.41
C PHE A 2 27.55 21.43 -25.24
N LEU A 3 28.66 21.87 -24.63
CA LEU A 3 29.31 21.15 -23.52
C LEU A 3 28.55 21.24 -22.18
N ALA A 4 27.80 22.32 -21.93
CA ALA A 4 27.05 22.48 -20.69
C ALA A 4 25.80 21.58 -20.60
N LEU A 5 25.22 21.21 -21.75
CA LEU A 5 24.00 20.40 -21.80
C LEU A 5 24.28 18.91 -21.52
N ALA A 6 25.46 18.41 -21.91
CA ALA A 6 25.87 17.01 -21.73
C ALA A 6 26.17 16.68 -20.25
N VAL A 7 26.72 17.63 -19.49
CA VAL A 7 27.04 17.44 -18.07
C VAL A 7 25.77 17.44 -17.20
N LEU A 8 24.77 18.24 -17.56
CA LEU A 8 23.45 18.25 -16.89
C LEU A 8 22.64 16.98 -17.17
N LEU A 9 22.71 16.42 -18.38
CA LEU A 9 22.05 15.14 -18.71
C LEU A 9 22.73 13.95 -18.02
N GLY A 10 24.07 13.94 -17.94
CA GLY A 10 24.82 12.89 -17.24
C GLY A 10 24.57 12.88 -15.72
N THR A 11 24.51 14.05 -15.10
CA THR A 11 24.24 14.17 -13.64
C THR A 11 22.80 13.81 -13.29
N LEU A 12 21.82 14.14 -14.14
CA LEU A 12 20.42 13.76 -13.94
C LEU A 12 20.22 12.24 -14.05
N TYR A 13 20.89 11.59 -15.02
CA TYR A 13 20.83 10.13 -15.21
C TYR A 13 21.49 9.35 -14.08
N ILE A 14 22.66 9.82 -13.60
CA ILE A 14 23.37 9.22 -12.47
C ILE A 14 22.54 9.34 -11.18
N SER A 15 21.88 10.48 -10.95
CA SER A 15 20.99 10.70 -9.80
C SER A 15 19.77 9.77 -9.80
N THR A 16 19.11 9.59 -10.95
CA THR A 16 17.99 8.62 -11.07
C THR A 16 18.44 7.18 -10.88
N SER A 17 19.62 6.79 -11.37
CA SER A 17 20.13 5.41 -11.20
C SER A 17 20.57 5.13 -9.75
N LEU A 18 21.09 6.14 -9.04
CA LEU A 18 21.44 6.05 -7.62
C LEU A 18 20.19 5.97 -6.74
N LEU A 19 19.14 6.75 -7.05
CA LEU A 19 17.85 6.66 -6.36
C LEU A 19 17.20 5.28 -6.54
N LEU A 20 17.25 4.71 -7.75
CA LEU A 20 16.76 3.35 -8.03
C LEU A 20 17.60 2.26 -7.34
N LYS A 21 18.92 2.42 -7.23
CA LYS A 21 19.80 1.47 -6.53
C LYS A 21 19.64 1.53 -5.02
N ILE A 22 19.52 2.71 -4.44
CA ILE A 22 19.23 2.89 -3.00
C ILE A 22 17.85 2.31 -2.67
N PHE A 23 16.85 2.51 -3.54
CA PHE A 23 15.53 1.88 -3.39
C PHE A 23 15.64 0.34 -3.39
N SER A 24 16.46 -0.24 -4.27
CA SER A 24 16.67 -1.71 -4.31
C SER A 24 17.43 -2.27 -3.10
N VAL A 25 18.38 -1.51 -2.53
CA VAL A 25 19.19 -1.93 -1.38
C VAL A 25 18.42 -1.78 -0.07
N VAL A 26 17.62 -0.73 0.07
CA VAL A 26 16.71 -0.54 1.22
C VAL A 26 15.59 -1.58 1.22
N ILE A 27 15.05 -1.91 0.05
CA ILE A 27 14.10 -3.02 -0.09
C ILE A 27 14.75 -4.34 0.37
N ARG A 28 16.00 -4.61 -0.02
CA ARG A 28 16.71 -5.84 0.38
C ARG A 28 17.08 -5.89 1.86
N ALA A 29 17.40 -4.76 2.49
CA ALA A 29 17.72 -4.67 3.92
C ALA A 29 16.49 -4.73 4.84
N LEU A 30 15.29 -4.41 4.34
CA LEU A 30 14.02 -4.60 5.06
C LEU A 30 13.52 -6.06 5.07
N PHE A 31 14.06 -6.93 4.20
CA PHE A 31 13.64 -8.33 4.05
C PHE A 31 14.24 -9.31 5.07
N ASP A 32 15.19 -8.90 5.92
CA ASP A 32 15.83 -9.78 6.92
C ASP A 32 15.21 -9.70 8.32
N THR A 33 14.16 -8.89 8.52
CA THR A 33 13.39 -8.97 9.77
C THR A 33 12.35 -10.08 9.67
N PRO A 34 12.37 -11.10 10.55
CA PRO A 34 11.31 -12.08 10.59
C PRO A 34 10.07 -11.40 11.15
N ILE A 35 9.22 -10.86 10.28
CA ILE A 35 7.89 -10.39 10.67
C ILE A 35 7.13 -11.63 11.15
N ALA A 36 6.97 -11.68 12.47
CA ALA A 36 6.37 -12.79 13.19
C ALA A 36 5.03 -13.17 12.55
N SER A 37 4.94 -14.46 12.23
CA SER A 37 3.73 -15.15 11.80
C SER A 37 2.58 -14.88 12.76
N SER A 38 1.48 -14.30 12.26
CA SER A 38 0.17 -14.65 12.79
C SER A 38 -0.85 -14.58 11.67
N ALA A 39 -1.82 -15.49 11.70
CA ALA A 39 -2.99 -15.53 10.82
C ALA A 39 -3.95 -14.33 11.05
N ASN A 40 -3.41 -13.19 11.46
CA ASN A 40 -4.11 -11.98 11.82
C ASN A 40 -3.46 -10.79 11.11
N THR A 41 -4.28 -9.82 10.74
CA THR A 41 -3.82 -8.54 10.20
C THR A 41 -2.69 -7.95 11.09
N PRO A 42 -1.54 -7.55 10.51
CA PRO A 42 -0.40 -7.04 11.27
C PRO A 42 -0.78 -5.86 12.17
N ILE A 43 -0.14 -5.76 13.34
CA ILE A 43 -0.42 -4.70 14.32
C ILE A 43 -0.23 -3.31 13.70
N ALA A 44 0.79 -3.15 12.86
CA ALA A 44 1.07 -1.90 12.14
C ALA A 44 -0.11 -1.50 11.24
N VAL A 45 -0.65 -2.44 10.44
CA VAL A 45 -1.84 -2.20 9.61
C VAL A 45 -3.03 -1.80 10.46
N LYS A 46 -3.33 -2.56 11.52
CA LYS A 46 -4.44 -2.25 12.43
C LYS A 46 -4.29 -0.85 13.03
N ARG A 47 -3.07 -0.44 13.39
CA ARG A 47 -2.78 0.89 13.93
C ARG A 47 -3.05 1.96 12.88
N SER A 48 -2.47 1.83 11.68
CA SER A 48 -2.64 2.83 10.62
C SER A 48 -4.09 2.96 10.14
N LEU A 49 -4.84 1.86 10.07
CA LEU A 49 -6.29 1.90 9.80
C LEU A 49 -7.04 2.70 10.88
N ARG A 50 -6.71 2.51 12.17
CA ARG A 50 -7.33 3.28 13.26
C ARG A 50 -6.95 4.76 13.21
N GLU A 51 -5.68 5.07 12.98
CA GLU A 51 -5.18 6.45 12.85
C GLU A 51 -5.87 7.17 11.69
N ALA A 52 -5.96 6.51 10.53
CA ALA A 52 -6.64 7.06 9.37
C ALA A 52 -8.12 7.37 9.70
N ARG A 53 -8.86 6.46 10.35
CA ARG A 53 -10.23 6.71 10.81
C ARG A 53 -10.32 7.88 11.77
N HIS A 54 -9.38 7.94 12.72
CA HIS A 54 -9.34 8.99 13.71
C HIS A 54 -9.18 10.36 13.06
N TYR A 55 -8.20 10.53 12.17
CA TYR A 55 -7.98 11.81 11.49
C TYR A 55 -9.12 12.18 10.54
N ALA A 56 -9.69 11.23 9.81
CA ALA A 56 -10.89 11.49 9.01
C ALA A 56 -12.07 11.99 9.85
N SER A 57 -12.31 11.38 11.02
CA SER A 57 -13.34 11.86 11.95
C SER A 57 -13.03 13.26 12.47
N LEU A 58 -11.76 13.58 12.74
CA LEU A 58 -11.35 14.91 13.20
C LEU A 58 -11.50 15.99 12.12
N ILE A 59 -11.20 15.66 10.87
CA ILE A 59 -11.40 16.56 9.70
C ILE A 59 -12.89 16.92 9.59
N LYS A 60 -13.78 15.92 9.61
CA LYS A 60 -15.23 16.15 9.59
C LYS A 60 -15.70 17.01 10.76
N LYS A 61 -15.25 16.69 11.97
CA LYS A 61 -15.63 17.42 13.18
C LYS A 61 -15.17 18.88 13.12
N THR A 62 -13.94 19.12 12.66
CA THR A 62 -13.40 20.48 12.49
C THR A 62 -14.20 21.30 11.48
N ALA A 63 -14.67 20.69 10.38
CA ALA A 63 -15.57 21.37 9.43
C ALA A 63 -16.89 21.81 10.11
N GLN A 64 -17.49 20.90 10.86
CA GLN A 64 -18.80 21.09 11.49
C GLN A 64 -18.76 22.08 12.66
N GLN A 65 -17.64 22.15 13.39
CA GLN A 65 -17.47 23.05 14.53
C GLN A 65 -17.21 24.52 14.13
N HIS A 66 -16.96 24.80 12.85
CA HIS A 66 -16.85 26.18 12.39
C HIS A 66 -18.20 26.92 12.55
N PRO A 67 -18.21 28.21 12.96
CA PRO A 67 -19.43 29.00 13.04
C PRO A 67 -20.26 28.94 11.76
N VAL A 68 -21.58 28.87 11.93
CA VAL A 68 -22.55 28.76 10.83
C VAL A 68 -22.40 29.92 9.86
N GLY A 69 -22.36 29.59 8.57
CA GLY A 69 -22.25 30.57 7.50
C GLY A 69 -21.56 29.99 6.25
N PRO A 70 -21.32 30.82 5.23
CA PRO A 70 -20.82 30.37 3.93
C PRO A 70 -19.50 29.59 4.00
N MET A 71 -18.66 29.88 5.00
CA MET A 71 -17.40 29.17 5.20
C MET A 71 -17.62 27.76 5.76
N GLN A 72 -18.56 27.58 6.68
CA GLN A 72 -18.93 26.25 7.18
C GLN A 72 -19.47 25.40 6.02
N ASP A 73 -20.32 25.98 5.17
CA ASP A 73 -20.85 25.29 3.99
C ASP A 73 -19.72 24.84 3.05
N ARG A 74 -18.76 25.75 2.78
CA ARG A 74 -17.60 25.44 1.94
C ARG A 74 -16.72 24.34 2.53
N LEU A 75 -16.41 24.41 3.83
CA LEU A 75 -15.64 23.37 4.51
C LEU A 75 -16.39 22.03 4.49
N THR A 76 -17.71 22.05 4.68
CA THR A 76 -18.56 20.86 4.63
C THR A 76 -18.53 20.20 3.25
N LEU A 77 -18.54 20.99 2.18
CA LEU A 77 -18.40 20.49 0.81
C LEU A 77 -17.03 19.84 0.59
N ILE A 78 -15.95 20.48 1.04
CA ILE A 78 -14.58 19.96 0.88
C ILE A 78 -14.39 18.64 1.64
N VAL A 79 -14.97 18.50 2.84
CA VAL A 79 -14.83 17.25 3.63
C VAL A 79 -15.86 16.18 3.26
N LYS A 80 -16.81 16.46 2.36
CA LYS A 80 -17.83 15.49 1.93
C LYS A 80 -17.23 14.16 1.41
N PRO A 81 -16.11 14.14 0.64
CA PRO A 81 -15.49 12.89 0.20
C PRO A 81 -14.99 11.99 1.33
N VAL A 82 -14.80 12.53 2.55
CA VAL A 82 -14.34 11.77 3.72
C VAL A 82 -15.33 10.66 4.10
N ASP A 83 -16.62 10.83 3.83
CA ASP A 83 -17.63 9.78 4.08
C ASP A 83 -17.45 8.57 3.16
N GLU A 84 -17.27 8.82 1.87
CA GLU A 84 -16.97 7.78 0.90
C GLU A 84 -15.63 7.09 1.24
N TRP A 85 -14.64 7.88 1.67
CA TRP A 85 -13.36 7.39 2.11
C TRP A 85 -13.47 6.43 3.32
N LEU A 86 -14.26 6.78 4.35
CA LEU A 86 -14.47 5.92 5.53
C LEU A 86 -15.15 4.59 5.16
N ALA A 87 -16.10 4.63 4.22
CA ALA A 87 -16.74 3.43 3.69
C ALA A 87 -15.72 2.54 2.95
N ASN A 88 -14.91 3.13 2.08
CA ASN A 88 -13.86 2.44 1.35
C ASN A 88 -12.80 1.85 2.29
N LEU A 89 -12.45 2.54 3.37
CA LEU A 89 -11.46 2.04 4.34
C LEU A 89 -11.97 0.79 5.06
N THR A 90 -13.26 0.74 5.34
CA THR A 90 -13.91 -0.43 5.95
C THR A 90 -13.91 -1.62 4.99
N ARG A 91 -14.20 -1.39 3.69
CA ARG A 91 -14.05 -2.42 2.66
C ARG A 91 -12.62 -2.94 2.57
N LEU A 92 -11.64 -2.04 2.60
CA LEU A 92 -10.24 -2.40 2.57
C LEU A 92 -9.83 -3.24 3.79
N GLU A 93 -10.27 -2.87 5.00
CA GLU A 93 -9.98 -3.65 6.21
C GLU A 93 -10.53 -5.08 6.12
N LEU A 94 -11.75 -5.26 5.60
CA LEU A 94 -12.34 -6.58 5.40
C LEU A 94 -11.55 -7.41 4.38
N ALA A 95 -11.15 -6.80 3.26
CA ALA A 95 -10.34 -7.46 2.24
C ALA A 95 -8.97 -7.88 2.79
N LEU A 96 -8.31 -7.00 3.54
CA LEU A 96 -7.03 -7.30 4.21
C LEU A 96 -7.20 -8.42 5.23
N LYS A 97 -8.26 -8.38 6.05
CA LYS A 97 -8.55 -9.43 7.02
C LYS A 97 -8.66 -10.80 6.32
N LYS A 98 -9.44 -10.89 5.23
CA LYS A 98 -9.54 -12.11 4.41
C LYS A 98 -8.18 -12.55 3.87
N LEU A 99 -7.39 -11.61 3.35
CA LEU A 99 -6.05 -11.88 2.83
C LEU A 99 -5.09 -12.45 3.89
N TYR A 100 -5.07 -11.87 5.10
CA TYR A 100 -4.17 -12.30 6.18
C TYR A 100 -4.66 -13.55 6.93
N GLU A 101 -5.98 -13.78 7.01
CA GLU A 101 -6.55 -14.95 7.70
C GLU A 101 -6.44 -16.24 6.88
N GLN A 102 -6.58 -16.14 5.55
CA GLN A 102 -6.65 -17.33 4.70
C GLN A 102 -5.30 -18.05 4.51
N ARG A 103 -4.17 -17.39 4.82
CA ARG A 103 -2.85 -17.93 4.46
C ARG A 103 -1.76 -17.57 5.47
N ASN A 104 -0.91 -18.55 5.78
CA ASN A 104 0.37 -18.28 6.41
C ASN A 104 1.44 -18.20 5.30
N LEU A 105 1.44 -17.09 4.54
CA LEU A 105 2.28 -16.93 3.35
C LEU A 105 3.76 -17.18 3.62
N ASN A 106 4.27 -16.71 4.76
CA ASN A 106 5.67 -16.94 5.14
C ASN A 106 5.98 -18.43 5.30
N ARG A 107 5.04 -19.21 5.86
CA ARG A 107 5.18 -20.67 5.96
C ARG A 107 5.09 -21.32 4.57
N GLU A 108 4.11 -20.93 3.76
CA GLU A 108 3.91 -21.46 2.40
C GLU A 108 5.14 -21.21 1.51
N ILE A 109 5.67 -19.98 1.49
CA ILE A 109 6.88 -19.64 0.73
C ILE A 109 8.08 -20.47 1.18
N ARG A 110 8.29 -20.64 2.49
CA ARG A 110 9.38 -21.47 3.02
C ARG A 110 9.23 -22.94 2.61
N GLN A 111 8.01 -23.47 2.70
CA GLN A 111 7.70 -24.84 2.30
C GLN A 111 7.99 -25.05 0.81
N PHE A 112 7.52 -24.15 -0.06
CA PHE A 112 7.75 -24.26 -1.50
C PHE A 112 9.24 -24.16 -1.87
N ARG A 113 10.01 -23.28 -1.20
CA ARG A 113 11.47 -23.23 -1.37
C ARG A 113 12.11 -24.58 -1.07
N PHE A 114 11.75 -25.20 0.05
CA PHE A 114 12.28 -26.51 0.42
C PHE A 114 11.90 -27.61 -0.58
N GLU A 115 10.65 -27.62 -1.04
CA GLU A 115 10.17 -28.59 -2.04
C GLU A 115 10.91 -28.44 -3.38
N ILE A 116 11.16 -27.20 -3.83
CA ILE A 116 11.91 -26.92 -5.06
C ILE A 116 13.37 -27.37 -4.93
N GLU A 117 14.02 -27.10 -3.80
CA GLU A 117 15.39 -27.59 -3.54
C GLU A 117 15.46 -29.11 -3.50
N LYS A 118 14.44 -29.77 -2.93
CA LYS A 118 14.35 -31.23 -2.97
C LYS A 118 14.23 -31.75 -4.41
N LEU A 119 13.38 -31.14 -5.22
CA LEU A 119 13.20 -31.51 -6.63
C LEU A 119 14.47 -31.28 -7.47
N HIS A 120 15.24 -30.21 -7.20
CA HIS A 120 16.54 -30.01 -7.83
C HIS A 120 17.51 -31.16 -7.51
N ARG A 121 17.61 -31.54 -6.23
CA ARG A 121 18.47 -32.67 -5.83
C ARG A 121 18.04 -33.99 -6.46
N GLN A 122 16.73 -34.22 -6.58
CA GLN A 122 16.22 -35.41 -7.27
C GLN A 122 16.57 -35.39 -8.76
N LEU A 123 16.49 -34.23 -9.42
CA LEU A 123 16.82 -34.09 -10.83
C LEU A 123 18.29 -34.44 -11.14
N LEU A 124 19.21 -34.16 -10.21
CA LEU A 124 20.64 -34.47 -10.39
C LEU A 124 20.93 -35.97 -10.50
N ASN A 125 20.05 -36.81 -9.93
CA ASN A 125 20.22 -38.25 -9.87
C ASN A 125 19.15 -39.00 -10.69
N ALA A 126 18.35 -38.28 -11.50
CA ALA A 126 17.22 -38.85 -12.22
C ALA A 126 17.64 -39.50 -13.54
N THR A 127 16.92 -40.55 -13.93
CA THR A 127 16.95 -41.11 -15.29
C THR A 127 16.30 -40.13 -16.27
N ASP A 128 16.52 -40.29 -17.58
CA ASP A 128 15.96 -39.36 -18.59
C ASP A 128 14.42 -39.27 -18.56
N GLU A 129 13.75 -40.39 -18.30
CA GLU A 129 12.28 -40.45 -18.21
C GLU A 129 11.75 -39.74 -16.95
N ASP A 130 12.38 -39.97 -15.80
CA ASP A 130 12.05 -39.28 -14.53
C ASP A 130 12.40 -37.79 -14.58
N ALA A 131 13.49 -37.43 -15.26
CA ALA A 131 13.97 -36.06 -15.36
C ALA A 131 12.95 -35.16 -16.06
N SER A 132 12.24 -35.65 -17.07
CA SER A 132 11.17 -34.91 -17.76
C SER A 132 10.03 -34.54 -16.80
N SER A 133 9.54 -35.53 -16.04
CA SER A 133 8.47 -35.34 -15.06
C SER A 133 8.88 -34.39 -13.92
N ILE A 134 10.11 -34.52 -13.41
CA ILE A 134 10.65 -33.63 -12.38
C ILE A 134 10.78 -32.20 -12.91
N LYS A 135 11.24 -32.00 -14.15
CA LYS A 135 11.33 -30.67 -14.79
C LYS A 135 9.94 -30.02 -14.93
N ALA A 136 8.92 -30.79 -15.33
CA ALA A 136 7.55 -30.29 -15.44
C ALA A 136 7.00 -29.85 -14.07
N LEU A 137 7.21 -30.66 -13.03
CA LEU A 137 6.80 -30.33 -11.66
C LEU A 137 7.55 -29.10 -11.13
N LEU A 138 8.86 -29.00 -11.35
CA LEU A 138 9.65 -27.81 -11.01
C LEU A 138 9.09 -26.55 -11.67
N ARG A 139 8.70 -26.62 -12.94
CA ARG A 139 8.09 -25.47 -13.64
C ARG A 139 6.80 -25.03 -12.97
N SER A 140 5.93 -25.97 -12.60
CA SER A 140 4.68 -25.67 -11.88
C SER A 140 4.94 -25.06 -10.49
N LYS A 141 5.85 -25.67 -9.71
CA LYS A 141 6.23 -25.18 -8.37
C LYS A 141 6.84 -23.77 -8.42
N ARG A 142 7.68 -23.47 -9.41
CA ARG A 142 8.25 -22.13 -9.60
C ARG A 142 7.20 -21.09 -9.93
N LYS A 143 6.22 -21.42 -10.80
CA LYS A 143 5.07 -20.52 -11.07
C LYS A 143 4.28 -20.23 -9.79
N HIS A 144 4.02 -21.25 -8.97
CA HIS A 144 3.33 -21.06 -7.71
C HIS A 144 4.14 -20.20 -6.72
N GLN A 145 5.44 -20.44 -6.62
CA GLN A 145 6.33 -19.62 -5.79
C GLN A 145 6.30 -18.14 -6.23
N GLN A 146 6.34 -17.88 -7.54
CA GLN A 146 6.26 -16.53 -8.07
C GLN A 146 4.95 -15.85 -7.65
N ALA A 147 3.81 -16.54 -7.78
CA ALA A 147 2.52 -15.99 -7.35
C ALA A 147 2.48 -15.69 -5.84
N LEU A 148 3.08 -16.55 -5.00
CA LEU A 148 3.19 -16.28 -3.56
C LEU A 148 4.07 -15.06 -3.26
N GLN A 149 5.14 -14.85 -4.03
CA GLN A 149 6.03 -13.68 -3.89
C GLN A 149 5.35 -12.38 -4.32
N GLU A 150 4.57 -12.41 -5.41
CA GLU A 150 3.74 -11.29 -5.85
C GLU A 150 2.73 -10.91 -4.77
N LEU A 151 2.08 -11.90 -4.15
CA LEU A 151 1.14 -11.67 -3.06
C LEU A 151 1.82 -11.08 -1.81
N GLN A 152 3.02 -11.55 -1.45
CA GLN A 152 3.80 -10.99 -0.35
C GLN A 152 4.22 -9.53 -0.64
N SER A 153 4.68 -9.24 -1.86
CA SER A 153 5.01 -7.89 -2.30
C SER A 153 3.81 -6.96 -2.21
N PHE A 154 2.64 -7.44 -2.64
CA PHE A 154 1.40 -6.69 -2.52
C PHE A 154 1.02 -6.42 -1.06
N GLN A 155 1.16 -7.39 -0.15
CA GLN A 155 0.95 -7.15 1.28
C GLN A 155 1.87 -6.03 1.80
N THR A 156 3.17 -6.08 1.53
CA THR A 156 4.10 -5.02 1.95
C THR A 156 3.72 -3.66 1.37
N GLN A 157 3.34 -3.59 0.10
CA GLN A 157 2.91 -2.33 -0.53
C GLN A 157 1.60 -1.82 0.09
N ALA A 158 0.67 -2.71 0.39
CA ALA A 158 -0.58 -2.40 1.08
C ALA A 158 -0.31 -1.77 2.45
N GLU A 159 0.59 -2.37 3.24
CA GLU A 159 0.98 -1.86 4.56
C GLU A 159 1.54 -0.44 4.48
N LEU A 160 2.48 -0.20 3.57
CA LEU A 160 3.10 1.11 3.35
C LEU A 160 2.10 2.16 2.88
N ARG A 161 1.19 1.79 1.97
CA ARG A 161 0.16 2.70 1.46
C ARG A 161 -0.80 3.15 2.56
N ILE A 162 -1.23 2.24 3.43
CA ILE A 162 -2.14 2.57 4.55
C ILE A 162 -1.43 3.48 5.56
N GLN A 163 -0.16 3.21 5.87
CA GLN A 163 0.65 4.09 6.72
C GLN A 163 0.77 5.50 6.14
N LYS A 164 1.05 5.60 4.84
CA LYS A 164 1.11 6.88 4.14
C LYS A 164 -0.23 7.62 4.21
N ILE A 165 -1.35 6.95 3.90
CA ILE A 165 -2.69 7.55 3.95
C ILE A 165 -3.00 8.09 5.36
N ALA A 166 -2.68 7.33 6.41
CA ALA A 166 -2.88 7.77 7.79
C ALA A 166 -2.07 9.04 8.12
N SER A 167 -0.81 9.09 7.67
CA SER A 167 0.06 10.27 7.84
C SER A 167 -0.46 11.48 7.08
N ASP A 168 -0.87 11.31 5.82
CA ASP A 168 -1.38 12.38 4.97
C ASP A 168 -2.69 12.98 5.53
N LEU A 169 -3.57 12.14 6.09
CA LEU A 169 -4.77 12.59 6.80
C LEU A 169 -4.44 13.37 8.07
N GLY A 170 -3.43 12.94 8.83
CA GLY A 170 -2.93 13.68 9.98
C GLY A 170 -2.43 15.08 9.59
N ALA A 171 -1.68 15.17 8.47
CA ALA A 171 -1.24 16.44 7.91
C ALA A 171 -2.42 17.30 7.43
N THR A 172 -3.38 16.71 6.72
CA THR A 172 -4.59 17.40 6.24
C THR A 172 -5.41 17.98 7.40
N HIS A 173 -5.57 17.22 8.48
CA HIS A 173 -6.22 17.70 9.69
C HIS A 173 -5.46 18.88 10.33
N ALA A 174 -4.13 18.80 10.43
CA ALA A 174 -3.31 19.88 10.96
C ALA A 174 -3.41 21.15 10.08
N GLU A 175 -3.39 21.02 8.76
CA GLU A 175 -3.61 22.13 7.83
C GLU A 175 -5.00 22.75 8.00
N MET A 176 -6.02 21.93 8.20
CA MET A 176 -7.39 22.39 8.46
C MET A 176 -7.46 23.23 9.72
N LEU A 177 -6.88 22.74 10.83
CA LEU A 177 -6.81 23.48 12.09
C LEU A 177 -6.10 24.83 11.93
N LEU A 178 -5.03 24.89 11.12
CA LEU A 178 -4.32 26.15 10.85
C LEU A 178 -5.16 27.13 10.02
N VAL A 179 -5.94 26.63 9.06
CA VAL A 179 -6.85 27.46 8.25
C VAL A 179 -7.95 28.04 9.13
N THR A 180 -8.59 27.21 9.96
CA THR A 180 -9.68 27.65 10.85
C THR A 180 -9.19 28.57 11.96
N ALA A 181 -8.07 28.27 12.62
CA ALA A 181 -7.53 29.08 13.71
C ALA A 181 -7.07 30.48 13.24
N ARG A 182 -6.55 30.58 12.01
CA ARG A 182 -6.08 31.86 11.45
C ARG A 182 -7.19 32.65 10.76
N GLY A 183 -8.38 32.07 10.57
CA GLY A 183 -9.41 32.64 9.70
C GLY A 183 -8.92 32.87 8.26
N ASN A 184 -7.86 32.19 7.82
CA ASN A 184 -7.17 32.45 6.57
C ASN A 184 -7.63 31.48 5.49
N PHE A 185 -8.78 31.81 4.91
CA PHE A 185 -9.48 30.99 3.93
C PHE A 185 -9.12 31.34 2.48
N LYS A 186 -7.86 31.68 2.21
CA LYS A 186 -7.39 31.88 0.84
C LYS A 186 -7.75 30.66 -0.02
N ASP A 187 -8.28 30.91 -1.21
CA ASP A 187 -8.76 29.85 -2.10
C ASP A 187 -7.72 28.78 -2.37
N ASN A 188 -6.45 29.17 -2.51
CA ASN A 188 -5.34 28.24 -2.72
C ASN A 188 -5.07 27.27 -1.54
N ARG A 189 -5.45 27.62 -0.30
CA ARG A 189 -5.30 26.72 0.86
C ARG A 189 -6.45 25.72 0.91
N LEU A 190 -7.66 26.18 0.61
CA LEU A 190 -8.84 25.34 0.58
C LEU A 190 -8.82 24.39 -0.62
N GLN A 191 -8.33 24.85 -1.78
CA GLN A 191 -8.11 24.01 -2.95
C GLN A 191 -7.10 22.89 -2.65
N ARG A 192 -5.95 23.20 -2.04
CA ARG A 192 -4.97 22.17 -1.66
C ARG A 192 -5.53 21.15 -0.68
N LEU A 193 -6.38 21.59 0.24
CA LEU A 193 -7.03 20.68 1.20
C LEU A 193 -8.00 19.73 0.49
N ASP A 194 -8.77 20.22 -0.48
CA ASP A 194 -9.64 19.41 -1.33
C ASP A 194 -8.84 18.42 -2.19
N GLU A 195 -7.82 18.90 -2.90
CA GLU A 195 -6.91 18.08 -3.72
C GLU A 195 -6.28 16.94 -2.89
N ASN A 196 -5.74 17.25 -1.71
CA ASN A 196 -5.15 16.25 -0.82
C ASN A 196 -6.16 15.16 -0.40
N LEU A 197 -7.41 15.54 -0.11
CA LEU A 197 -8.47 14.59 0.24
C LEU A 197 -8.87 13.72 -0.95
N GLN A 198 -8.99 14.30 -2.15
CA GLN A 198 -9.33 13.57 -3.38
C GLN A 198 -8.24 12.56 -3.75
N ASP A 199 -6.97 12.93 -3.62
CA ASP A 199 -5.83 12.04 -3.87
C ASP A 199 -5.84 10.84 -2.90
N GLN A 200 -6.19 11.07 -1.63
CA GLN A 200 -6.32 10.01 -0.62
C GLN A 200 -7.49 9.06 -0.92
N VAL A 201 -8.63 9.59 -1.38
CA VAL A 201 -9.79 8.79 -1.84
C VAL A 201 -9.40 7.93 -3.04
N THR A 202 -8.73 8.51 -4.02
CA THR A 202 -8.31 7.81 -5.24
C THR A 202 -7.31 6.69 -4.93
N SER A 203 -6.28 6.99 -4.13
CA SER A 203 -5.29 6.00 -3.69
C SER A 203 -5.93 4.80 -2.97
N LEU A 204 -6.96 5.05 -2.15
CA LEU A 204 -7.70 3.99 -1.47
C LEU A 204 -8.56 3.15 -2.44
N LYS A 205 -9.22 3.80 -3.42
CA LYS A 205 -10.00 3.11 -4.45
C LYS A 205 -9.13 2.20 -5.31
N ASP A 206 -7.96 2.67 -5.73
CA ASP A 206 -7.01 1.89 -6.52
C ASP A 206 -6.58 0.63 -5.75
N MET A 207 -6.29 0.78 -4.47
CA MET A 207 -5.92 -0.34 -3.60
C MET A 207 -7.05 -1.37 -3.46
N ILE A 208 -8.30 -0.92 -3.36
CA ILE A 208 -9.47 -1.81 -3.35
C ILE A 208 -9.65 -2.50 -4.70
N SER A 209 -9.45 -1.81 -5.81
CA SER A 209 -9.53 -2.40 -7.16
C SER A 209 -8.56 -3.57 -7.30
N VAL A 210 -7.31 -3.39 -6.87
CA VAL A 210 -6.31 -4.48 -6.90
C VAL A 210 -6.75 -5.65 -6.00
N MET A 211 -7.32 -5.37 -4.82
CA MET A 211 -7.88 -6.43 -3.94
C MET A 211 -9.05 -7.17 -4.58
N ASP A 212 -9.92 -6.46 -5.30
CA ASP A 212 -11.04 -7.03 -6.05
C ASP A 212 -10.54 -7.95 -7.17
N GLU A 213 -9.54 -7.51 -7.94
CA GLU A 213 -8.89 -8.29 -8.99
C GLU A 213 -8.27 -9.60 -8.47
N MET A 214 -7.72 -9.56 -7.25
CA MET A 214 -7.19 -10.75 -6.57
C MET A 214 -8.26 -11.62 -5.88
N GLY A 215 -9.54 -11.25 -5.96
CA GLY A 215 -10.66 -12.01 -5.36
C GLY A 215 -10.87 -11.80 -3.86
N TYR A 216 -10.25 -10.77 -3.28
CA TYR A 216 -10.36 -10.43 -1.86
C TYR A 216 -11.42 -9.38 -1.55
N GLY A 217 -11.85 -8.54 -2.50
CA GLY A 217 -12.76 -7.42 -2.23
C GLY A 217 -14.27 -7.72 -2.36
N ARG A 218 -14.67 -8.89 -2.88
CA ARG A 218 -16.07 -9.34 -2.86
C ARG A 218 -16.36 -10.21 -1.63
N ALA A 219 -17.41 -9.86 -0.90
CA ALA A 219 -18.13 -10.82 -0.08
C ALA A 219 -18.70 -11.86 -1.05
N THR A 220 -18.17 -13.08 -1.00
CA THR A 220 -18.81 -14.22 -1.66
C THR A 220 -20.18 -14.38 -1.00
N SER A 221 -21.23 -13.99 -1.72
CA SER A 221 -22.62 -14.38 -1.44
C SER A 221 -22.78 -15.87 -1.60
#